data_AF-A0A1B6ISX9-F1
#
_entry.id   AF-A0A1B6ISX9-F1
#
_cell.length_a   1.000
_cell.length_b   1.000
_cell.length_c   1.000
_cell.angle_alpha   90.00
_cell.angle_beta   90.00
_cell.angle_gamma   90.00
#
_symmetry.space_group_name_H-M   'P 1'
#
loop_
_entity.id
_entity.type
_entity.pdbx_description
1 polymer ?
#
loop_
_entity_poly.entity_id
_entity_poly.type
_entity_poly.pdbx_seq_one_letter_code
_entity_poly.pdbx_strand_id
1 'polypeptide(L)'
;MKRFLSSNKTEQGSKQRSDSASTSAKSDAEAAEGSRKPKYRKYDDKYLDFGFSCIEINNEERPQCVVCMKVLSVESMLPSKLKRHLETVHSNLIGKPREFFIRKKTEAVKQKSSFSKHSKANSDALLASFKVAYHIAKCKKPHTIAEELILPAAVDMAKIMIGEDAGKQLLKIPLSNNTISRRIDDISEDINKQLINSLRGKEFGIQLDEATDSHKDANLICYVRYVNENQLIEDLLFCKEIEGGTSGKELFDIVNNFMAENDINWEDCVGVCTDGGRSMSGHYQGLQSRIREKAPNAIWTHCIIHREALAAAKFSSELSAVIKTVIQVINFIKTRPMKARFFSKLCDDTGAQHSSLLYYSSARWLSLGNSLLRLFELRQEIHIFLSEDNNALADMFIDESFLLKLAFLTDIFER
;
A
#
# COMPACT_ATOMS: atom_id res chain seq x y z
N MET A 1 6.85 4.60 0.66
CA MET A 1 6.85 6.06 0.35
C MET A 1 8.18 6.66 -0.09
N LYS A 2 9.37 6.22 0.41
CA LYS A 2 10.63 6.55 -0.31
C LYS A 2 10.47 6.17 -1.78
N ARG A 3 9.99 4.95 -2.03
CA ARG A 3 9.46 4.39 -3.27
C ARG A 3 8.43 5.29 -4.00
N PHE A 4 7.22 5.51 -3.46
CA PHE A 4 6.19 6.40 -4.06
C PHE A 4 6.68 7.82 -4.44
N LEU A 5 7.45 8.48 -3.57
CA LEU A 5 7.94 9.85 -3.81
C LEU A 5 9.24 9.90 -4.63
N SER A 6 10.04 8.83 -4.69
CA SER A 6 11.27 8.79 -5.50
C SER A 6 10.96 8.62 -6.97
N SER A 7 10.01 7.75 -7.31
CA SER A 7 9.61 7.48 -8.71
C SER A 7 9.09 8.74 -9.41
N ASN A 8 8.30 9.55 -8.68
CA ASN A 8 7.70 10.78 -9.20
C ASN A 8 8.67 11.99 -9.28
N LYS A 9 9.88 11.90 -8.72
CA LYS A 9 10.92 12.92 -8.94
C LYS A 9 11.69 12.72 -10.25
N THR A 10 11.83 11.47 -10.69
CA THR A 10 12.68 11.11 -11.85
C THR A 10 12.03 11.53 -13.17
N GLU A 11 10.70 11.55 -13.26
CA GLU A 11 9.98 11.97 -14.48
C GLU A 11 10.00 13.48 -14.75
N GLN A 12 10.32 14.31 -13.75
CA GLN A 12 10.39 15.77 -13.91
C GLN A 12 11.82 16.29 -14.23
N GLY A 13 12.82 15.41 -14.32
CA GLY A 13 14.25 15.78 -14.30
C GLY A 13 15.03 15.74 -15.62
N SER A 14 14.51 15.22 -16.73
CA SER A 14 15.34 14.95 -17.92
C SER A 14 14.79 15.51 -19.24
N LYS A 15 14.86 16.84 -19.41
CA LYS A 15 14.94 17.48 -20.74
C LYS A 15 15.94 18.63 -20.71
N GLN A 16 17.23 18.31 -20.68
CA GLN A 16 18.29 19.20 -21.17
C GLN A 16 18.81 18.66 -22.51
N ARG A 17 18.74 19.53 -23.52
CA ARG A 17 19.25 19.35 -24.88
C ARG A 17 20.77 19.39 -24.86
N SER A 18 21.41 18.51 -25.63
CA SER A 18 22.78 18.71 -26.11
C SER A 18 22.82 18.39 -27.61
N ASP A 19 23.05 19.43 -28.41
CA ASP A 19 23.43 19.33 -29.82
C ASP A 19 24.94 19.05 -29.92
N SER A 20 25.35 18.13 -30.79
CA SER A 20 26.53 18.27 -31.65
C SER A 20 26.57 17.15 -32.70
N ALA A 21 27.16 17.48 -33.85
CA ALA A 21 26.92 16.87 -35.15
C ALA A 21 28.07 16.00 -35.67
N SER A 22 27.76 15.30 -36.78
CA SER A 22 28.65 14.67 -37.78
C SER A 22 29.19 13.28 -37.39
N THR A 23 29.37 12.28 -38.27
CA THR A 23 29.58 12.23 -39.73
C THR A 23 29.18 10.85 -40.30
N SER A 24 29.15 10.76 -41.63
CA SER A 24 28.72 9.71 -42.57
C SER A 24 29.41 8.33 -42.55
N ALA A 25 28.68 7.26 -42.94
CA ALA A 25 28.89 6.45 -44.17
C ALA A 25 28.25 5.03 -44.11
N LYS A 26 27.41 4.73 -45.13
CA LYS A 26 27.24 3.51 -45.99
C LYS A 26 27.67 2.13 -45.42
N SER A 27 26.97 0.99 -45.60
CA SER A 27 26.25 0.44 -46.78
C SER A 27 25.56 -0.91 -46.46
N ASP A 28 24.44 -1.19 -47.16
CA ASP A 28 23.93 -2.46 -47.77
C ASP A 28 23.70 -3.72 -46.86
N ALA A 29 22.68 -4.59 -46.99
CA ALA A 29 21.56 -4.79 -47.92
C ALA A 29 20.43 -5.69 -47.31
N GLU A 30 19.19 -5.28 -47.54
CA GLU A 30 17.98 -6.04 -47.98
C GLU A 30 17.50 -7.37 -47.36
N ALA A 31 16.25 -7.34 -46.85
CA ALA A 31 15.08 -8.18 -47.23
C ALA A 31 13.87 -7.77 -46.34
N ALA A 32 13.08 -6.74 -46.68
CA ALA A 32 11.86 -6.81 -47.50
C ALA A 32 10.68 -7.60 -46.87
N GLU A 33 9.96 -6.96 -45.93
CA GLU A 33 8.54 -7.23 -45.68
C GLU A 33 7.79 -5.89 -45.65
N GLY A 34 7.10 -5.58 -46.75
CA GLY A 34 6.61 -4.26 -47.07
C GLY A 34 5.27 -3.93 -46.41
N SER A 35 5.31 -3.26 -45.24
CA SER A 35 4.25 -2.30 -44.90
C SER A 35 4.73 -0.90 -45.27
N ARG A 36 4.23 -0.35 -46.40
CA ARG A 36 4.45 1.05 -46.73
C ARG A 36 3.74 1.90 -45.67
N LYS A 37 4.47 2.38 -44.65
CA LYS A 37 3.94 3.43 -43.77
C LYS A 37 3.50 4.61 -44.67
N PRO A 38 2.24 5.07 -44.57
CA PRO A 38 1.77 6.19 -45.37
C PRO A 38 2.67 7.41 -45.13
N LYS A 39 3.32 7.91 -46.18
CA LYS A 39 4.13 9.13 -46.11
C LYS A 39 3.17 10.31 -46.07
N TYR A 40 2.96 10.85 -44.88
CA TYR A 40 2.14 12.05 -44.69
C TYR A 40 2.91 13.32 -45.03
N ARG A 41 2.17 14.33 -45.51
CA ARG A 41 2.73 15.65 -45.82
C ARG A 41 2.93 16.43 -44.51
N LYS A 42 4.10 17.06 -44.35
CA LYS A 42 4.40 17.95 -43.22
C LYS A 42 3.70 19.31 -43.36
N TYR A 43 3.59 20.03 -42.26
CA TYR A 43 3.06 21.38 -42.24
C TYR A 43 3.93 22.35 -43.06
N ASP A 44 3.28 23.28 -43.76
CA ASP A 44 3.89 24.42 -44.44
C ASP A 44 3.26 25.70 -43.87
N ASP A 45 4.08 26.70 -43.55
CA ASP A 45 3.63 27.97 -43.00
C ASP A 45 2.68 28.72 -43.95
N LYS A 46 2.75 28.45 -45.26
CA LYS A 46 1.77 28.95 -46.26
C LYS A 46 0.34 28.50 -45.96
N TYR A 47 0.15 27.41 -45.21
CA TYR A 47 -1.21 26.96 -44.85
C TYR A 47 -1.93 27.91 -43.89
N LEU A 48 -1.21 28.84 -43.27
CA LEU A 48 -1.82 29.92 -42.52
C LEU A 48 -2.64 30.88 -43.40
N ASP A 49 -2.34 30.96 -44.71
CA ASP A 49 -3.14 31.73 -45.68
C ASP A 49 -4.55 31.14 -45.84
N PHE A 50 -4.70 29.84 -45.53
CA PHE A 50 -5.99 29.15 -45.47
C PHE A 50 -6.57 29.08 -44.05
N GLY A 51 -5.94 29.75 -43.08
CA GLY A 51 -6.37 29.78 -41.68
C GLY A 51 -5.97 28.55 -40.86
N PHE A 52 -4.86 27.87 -41.19
CA PHE A 52 -4.40 26.69 -40.46
C PHE A 52 -3.04 26.87 -39.79
N SER A 53 -2.97 26.47 -38.52
CA SER A 53 -1.73 26.21 -37.78
C SER A 53 -1.46 24.72 -37.65
N CYS A 54 -0.29 24.35 -37.13
CA CYS A 54 0.04 22.97 -36.81
C CYS A 54 -0.17 22.67 -35.32
N ILE A 55 -0.63 21.46 -35.00
CA ILE A 55 -0.57 20.87 -33.66
C ILE A 55 0.01 19.45 -33.76
N GLU A 56 0.85 19.07 -32.83
CA GLU A 56 1.43 17.73 -32.75
C GLU A 56 0.62 16.88 -31.76
N ILE A 57 0.12 15.72 -32.21
CA ILE A 57 -0.61 14.75 -31.39
C ILE A 57 0.01 13.38 -31.65
N ASN A 58 0.48 12.69 -30.61
CA ASN A 58 1.15 11.38 -30.72
C ASN A 58 2.33 11.36 -31.71
N ASN A 59 3.15 12.41 -31.72
CA ASN A 59 4.27 12.64 -32.67
C ASN A 59 3.84 12.78 -34.15
N GLU A 60 2.58 13.12 -34.42
CA GLU A 60 2.07 13.43 -35.76
C GLU A 60 1.61 14.89 -35.89
N GLU A 61 2.09 15.59 -36.93
CA GLU A 61 1.63 16.94 -37.28
C GLU A 61 0.22 16.91 -37.88
N ARG A 62 -0.68 17.70 -37.31
CA ARG A 62 -2.08 17.83 -37.76
C ARG A 62 -2.46 19.28 -38.01
N PRO A 63 -3.28 19.56 -39.05
CA PRO A 63 -3.81 20.90 -39.28
C PRO A 63 -4.85 21.25 -38.23
N GLN A 64 -4.70 22.40 -37.57
CA GLN A 64 -5.73 22.99 -36.71
C GLN A 64 -6.20 24.31 -37.31
N CYS A 65 -7.52 24.45 -37.51
CA CYS A 65 -8.12 25.71 -37.94
C CYS A 65 -7.99 26.76 -36.83
N VAL A 66 -7.47 27.95 -37.14
CA VAL A 66 -7.27 29.03 -36.16
C VAL A 66 -8.54 29.80 -35.82
N VAL A 67 -9.66 29.53 -36.52
CA VAL A 67 -10.95 30.20 -36.34
C VAL A 67 -11.90 29.36 -35.49
N CYS A 68 -12.13 28.10 -35.86
CA CYS A 68 -13.03 27.20 -35.14
C CYS A 68 -12.32 26.18 -34.24
N MET A 69 -10.98 26.20 -34.18
CA MET A 69 -10.15 25.27 -33.38
C MET A 69 -10.25 23.79 -33.78
N LYS A 70 -11.00 23.45 -34.83
CA LYS A 70 -11.13 22.07 -35.33
C LYS A 70 -9.78 21.53 -35.80
N VAL A 71 -9.39 20.39 -35.24
CA VAL A 71 -8.21 19.62 -35.69
C VAL A 71 -8.66 18.65 -36.77
N LEU A 72 -7.99 18.67 -37.91
CA LEU A 72 -8.27 17.77 -39.02
C LEU A 72 -7.32 16.56 -38.98
N SER A 73 -7.66 15.49 -39.70
CA SER A 73 -6.79 14.33 -39.83
C SER A 73 -5.49 14.68 -40.55
N VAL A 74 -4.44 13.87 -40.34
CA VAL A 74 -3.14 14.02 -41.00
C VAL A 74 -3.29 13.99 -42.55
N GLU A 75 -4.21 13.17 -43.07
CA GLU A 75 -4.55 13.11 -44.50
C GLU A 75 -5.15 14.39 -45.07
N SER A 76 -5.57 15.31 -44.20
CA SER A 76 -6.14 16.61 -44.57
C SER A 76 -5.08 17.70 -44.73
N MET A 77 -3.78 17.39 -44.55
CA MET A 77 -2.65 18.32 -44.73
C MET A 77 -2.39 18.74 -46.20
N LEU A 78 -3.35 18.46 -47.10
CA LEU A 78 -3.33 18.87 -48.51
C LEU A 78 -3.92 20.29 -48.65
N PRO A 79 -3.26 21.21 -49.37
CA PRO A 79 -3.74 22.59 -49.54
C PRO A 79 -5.19 22.68 -50.04
N SER A 80 -5.58 21.82 -50.98
CA SER A 80 -6.95 21.76 -51.50
C SER A 80 -7.99 21.39 -50.44
N LYS A 81 -7.64 20.50 -49.49
CA LYS A 81 -8.53 20.10 -48.40
C LYS A 81 -8.64 21.18 -47.32
N LEU A 82 -7.53 21.86 -47.02
CA LEU A 82 -7.51 23.01 -46.09
C LEU A 82 -8.29 24.19 -46.67
N LYS A 83 -8.07 24.53 -47.94
CA LYS A 83 -8.82 25.56 -48.65
C LYS A 83 -10.31 25.23 -48.69
N ARG A 84 -10.67 23.97 -48.98
CA ARG A 84 -12.06 23.51 -48.95
C ARG A 84 -12.70 23.71 -47.58
N HIS A 85 -11.98 23.47 -46.47
CA HIS A 85 -12.52 23.72 -45.14
C HIS A 85 -12.81 25.21 -44.92
N LEU A 86 -11.92 26.11 -45.34
CA LEU A 86 -12.16 27.55 -45.30
C LEU A 86 -13.40 27.91 -46.15
N GLU A 87 -13.50 27.36 -47.36
CA GLU A 87 -14.61 27.66 -48.27
C GLU A 87 -15.97 27.14 -47.77
N THR A 88 -16.03 25.96 -47.15
CA THR A 88 -17.30 25.33 -46.75
C THR A 88 -17.74 25.67 -45.33
N VAL A 89 -16.80 25.83 -44.39
CA VAL A 89 -17.10 26.09 -42.97
C VAL A 89 -17.02 27.57 -42.63
N HIS A 90 -16.21 28.32 -43.37
CA HIS A 90 -15.88 29.71 -43.10
C HIS A 90 -15.96 30.56 -44.37
N SER A 91 -17.03 30.37 -45.14
CA SER A 91 -17.25 31.02 -46.45
C SER A 91 -17.17 32.55 -46.40
N ASN A 92 -17.55 33.15 -45.27
CA ASN A 92 -17.46 34.59 -44.99
C ASN A 92 -16.03 35.11 -44.75
N LEU A 93 -15.04 34.22 -44.61
CA LEU A 93 -13.63 34.56 -44.36
C LEU A 93 -12.72 34.28 -45.57
N ILE A 94 -13.30 33.89 -46.71
CA ILE A 94 -12.58 33.72 -47.98
C ILE A 94 -11.97 35.08 -48.39
N GLY A 95 -10.69 35.06 -48.80
CA GLY A 95 -9.98 36.25 -49.28
C GLY A 95 -9.49 37.21 -48.19
N LYS A 96 -9.62 36.86 -46.90
CA LYS A 96 -9.01 37.64 -45.82
C LYS A 96 -7.48 37.56 -45.89
N PRO A 97 -6.77 38.65 -45.55
CA PRO A 97 -5.31 38.69 -45.61
C PRO A 97 -4.68 37.81 -44.51
N ARG A 98 -3.45 37.35 -44.74
CA ARG A 98 -2.72 36.47 -43.82
C ARG A 98 -2.65 37.03 -42.39
N GLU A 99 -2.53 38.35 -42.24
CA GLU A 99 -2.50 39.06 -40.96
C GLU A 99 -3.74 38.80 -40.11
N PHE A 100 -4.92 38.63 -40.73
CA PHE A 100 -6.14 38.29 -40.02
C PHE A 100 -6.02 36.92 -39.33
N PHE A 101 -5.49 35.93 -40.04
CA PHE A 101 -5.29 34.57 -39.53
C PHE A 101 -4.15 34.51 -38.51
N ILE A 102 -3.09 35.32 -38.65
CA ILE A 102 -2.04 35.49 -37.63
C ILE A 102 -2.65 36.02 -36.32
N ARG A 103 -3.52 37.03 -36.39
CA ARG A 103 -4.20 37.57 -35.20
C ARG A 103 -5.09 36.51 -34.54
N LYS A 104 -5.87 35.76 -35.32
CA LYS A 104 -6.70 34.66 -34.81
C LYS A 104 -5.89 33.54 -34.17
N LYS A 105 -4.76 33.15 -34.77
CA LYS A 105 -3.80 32.21 -34.17
C LYS A 105 -3.31 32.71 -32.81
N THR A 106 -2.99 34.00 -32.71
CA THR A 106 -2.51 34.61 -31.46
C THR A 106 -3.60 34.65 -30.38
N GLU A 107 -4.84 34.98 -30.76
CA GLU A 107 -6.02 34.93 -29.87
C GLU A 107 -6.26 33.50 -29.35
N ALA A 108 -6.21 32.51 -30.23
CA ALA A 108 -6.39 31.10 -29.88
C ALA A 108 -5.31 30.58 -28.92
N VAL A 109 -4.04 30.97 -29.12
CA VAL A 109 -2.93 30.63 -28.21
C VAL A 109 -3.11 31.31 -26.85
N LYS A 110 -3.53 32.58 -26.81
CA LYS A 110 -3.83 33.29 -25.54
C LYS A 110 -4.98 32.63 -24.80
N GLN A 111 -6.06 32.24 -25.48
CA GLN A 111 -7.18 31.51 -24.88
C GLN A 111 -6.74 30.14 -24.33
N LYS A 112 -5.98 29.34 -25.08
CA LYS A 112 -5.39 28.08 -24.58
C LYS A 112 -4.53 28.29 -23.33
N SER A 113 -3.72 29.35 -23.30
CA SER A 113 -2.87 29.64 -22.14
C SER A 113 -3.69 29.98 -20.89
N SER A 114 -4.79 30.72 -21.02
CA SER A 114 -5.68 31.09 -19.92
C SER A 114 -6.43 29.87 -19.34
N PHE A 115 -6.91 28.99 -20.22
CA PHE A 115 -7.51 27.71 -19.81
C PHE A 115 -6.51 26.77 -19.13
N SER A 116 -5.27 26.70 -19.63
CA SER A 116 -4.21 25.89 -18.99
C SER A 116 -3.83 26.40 -17.59
N LYS A 117 -3.95 27.71 -17.33
CA LYS A 117 -3.70 28.32 -16.02
C LYS A 117 -4.81 28.02 -15.02
N HIS A 118 -6.06 27.87 -15.46
CA HIS A 118 -7.19 27.48 -14.60
C HIS A 118 -7.33 25.97 -14.41
N SER A 119 -6.75 25.15 -15.31
CA SER A 119 -6.84 23.69 -15.28
C SER A 119 -5.69 22.98 -14.55
N LYS A 120 -4.60 23.67 -14.20
CA LYS A 120 -3.60 23.12 -13.29
C LYS A 120 -4.14 23.28 -11.87
N ALA A 121 -4.76 22.23 -11.32
CA ALA A 121 -4.76 22.05 -9.88
C ALA A 121 -3.33 22.35 -9.39
N ASN A 122 -3.19 23.25 -8.40
CA ASN A 122 -1.88 23.68 -7.93
C ASN A 122 -1.06 22.42 -7.57
N SER A 123 0.00 22.13 -8.32
CA SER A 123 0.82 20.92 -8.15
C SER A 123 1.29 20.78 -6.71
N ASP A 124 1.56 21.92 -6.06
CA ASP A 124 2.03 21.98 -4.69
C ASP A 124 0.90 21.65 -3.71
N ALA A 125 -0.33 22.10 -3.99
CA ALA A 125 -1.50 21.73 -3.19
C ALA A 125 -1.84 20.23 -3.33
N LEU A 126 -1.68 19.67 -4.53
CA LEU A 126 -1.85 18.24 -4.77
C LEU A 126 -0.81 17.42 -4.00
N LEU A 127 0.46 17.81 -4.12
CA LEU A 127 1.57 17.17 -3.41
C LEU A 127 1.40 17.26 -1.89
N ALA A 128 1.00 18.43 -1.38
CA ALA A 128 0.71 18.61 0.04
C ALA A 128 -0.41 17.68 0.50
N SER A 129 -1.49 17.55 -0.29
CA SER A 129 -2.59 16.65 0.03
C SER A 129 -2.17 15.17 0.07
N PHE A 130 -1.35 14.71 -0.88
CA PHE A 130 -0.78 13.36 -0.84
C PHE A 130 0.12 13.14 0.37
N LYS A 131 0.93 14.14 0.76
CA LYS A 131 1.75 14.05 1.98
C LYS A 131 0.89 13.92 3.24
N VAL A 132 -0.19 14.69 3.35
CA VAL A 132 -1.12 14.58 4.48
C VAL A 132 -1.76 13.19 4.52
N ALA A 133 -2.31 12.71 3.40
CA ALA A 133 -2.89 11.37 3.29
C ALA A 133 -1.91 10.27 3.73
N TYR A 134 -0.66 10.36 3.28
CA TYR A 134 0.38 9.43 3.70
C TYR A 134 0.66 9.48 5.20
N HIS A 135 0.78 10.67 5.80
CA HIS A 135 1.04 10.78 7.23
C HIS A 135 -0.08 10.19 8.06
N ILE A 136 -1.34 10.39 7.64
CA ILE A 136 -2.51 9.80 8.28
C ILE A 136 -2.44 8.27 8.20
N ALA A 137 -2.23 7.71 7.01
CA ALA A 137 -2.13 6.27 6.80
C ALA A 137 -0.96 5.65 7.59
N LYS A 138 0.22 6.29 7.56
CA LYS A 138 1.41 5.85 8.30
C LYS A 138 1.17 5.81 9.80
N CYS A 139 0.42 6.78 10.33
CA CYS A 139 0.05 6.85 11.74
C CYS A 139 -1.14 5.97 12.10
N LYS A 140 -1.69 5.19 11.15
CA LYS A 140 -2.88 4.35 11.31
C LYS A 140 -4.08 5.14 11.88
N LYS A 141 -4.25 6.36 11.40
CA LYS A 141 -5.35 7.26 11.80
C LYS A 141 -6.49 7.19 10.77
N PRO A 142 -7.74 7.43 11.19
CA PRO A 142 -8.86 7.52 10.25
C PRO A 142 -8.63 8.67 9.26
N HIS A 143 -8.98 8.46 7.99
CA HIS A 143 -8.82 9.47 6.95
C HIS A 143 -9.62 10.76 7.24
N THR A 144 -10.67 10.67 8.06
CA THR A 144 -11.53 11.80 8.43
C THR A 144 -10.83 12.90 9.22
N ILE A 145 -9.73 12.55 9.90
CA ILE A 145 -8.95 13.49 10.72
C ILE A 145 -8.36 14.64 9.88
N ALA A 146 -8.23 14.45 8.57
CA ALA A 146 -7.72 15.48 7.67
C ALA A 146 -8.62 16.72 7.63
N GLU A 147 -9.92 16.50 7.43
CA GLU A 147 -10.93 17.55 7.30
C GLU A 147 -11.35 18.06 8.68
N GLU A 148 -11.50 17.14 9.65
CA GLU A 148 -12.01 17.45 10.99
C GLU A 148 -11.00 18.21 11.87
N LEU A 149 -9.70 17.94 11.72
CA LEU A 149 -8.67 18.44 12.63
C LEU A 149 -7.47 19.06 11.92
N ILE A 150 -6.87 18.35 10.97
CA ILE A 150 -5.57 18.77 10.40
C ILE A 150 -5.71 20.06 9.60
N LEU A 151 -6.71 20.16 8.72
CA LEU A 151 -6.90 21.36 7.89
C LEU A 151 -7.25 22.60 8.75
N PRO A 152 -8.25 22.56 9.66
CA PRO A 152 -8.54 23.71 10.52
C PRO A 152 -7.34 24.16 11.35
N ALA A 153 -6.65 23.21 12.01
CA ALA A 153 -5.48 23.53 12.82
C ALA A 153 -4.35 24.13 11.99
N ALA A 154 -4.06 23.59 10.80
CA ALA A 154 -3.03 24.12 9.92
C ALA A 154 -3.36 25.54 9.42
N VAL A 155 -4.63 25.80 9.09
CA VAL A 155 -5.11 27.12 8.68
C VAL A 155 -4.93 28.13 9.83
N ASP A 156 -5.40 27.82 11.03
CA ASP A 156 -5.30 28.73 12.18
C ASP A 156 -3.84 29.03 12.54
N MET A 157 -2.98 28.01 12.56
CA MET A 157 -1.53 28.21 12.77
C MET A 157 -0.93 29.13 11.71
N ALA A 158 -1.24 28.93 10.43
CA ALA A 158 -0.70 29.77 9.36
C ALA A 158 -1.22 31.21 9.42
N LYS A 159 -2.50 31.39 9.76
CA LYS A 159 -3.10 32.73 9.93
C LYS A 159 -2.42 33.51 11.03
N ILE A 160 -2.20 32.88 12.19
CA ILE A 160 -1.60 33.53 13.37
C ILE A 160 -0.10 33.78 13.17
N MET A 161 0.64 32.80 12.66
CA MET A 161 2.10 32.86 12.61
C MET A 161 2.65 33.58 11.38
N ILE A 162 1.92 33.58 10.26
CA ILE A 162 2.42 34.06 8.97
C ILE A 162 1.50 35.15 8.42
N GLY A 163 0.19 34.95 8.49
CA GLY A 163 -0.81 35.94 8.09
C GLY A 163 -2.02 35.32 7.39
N GLU A 164 -3.09 36.11 7.28
CA GLU A 164 -4.38 35.65 6.74
C GLU A 164 -4.29 35.07 5.32
N ASP A 165 -3.46 35.64 4.45
CA ASP A 165 -3.30 35.15 3.09
C ASP A 165 -2.67 33.75 3.05
N ALA A 166 -1.72 33.45 3.95
CA ALA A 166 -1.11 32.13 4.06
C ALA A 166 -2.14 31.07 4.48
N GLY A 167 -2.99 31.40 5.45
CA GLY A 167 -4.12 30.55 5.84
C GLY A 167 -5.09 30.27 4.68
N LYS A 168 -5.44 31.30 3.90
CA LYS A 168 -6.29 31.14 2.71
C LYS A 168 -5.64 30.28 1.62
N GLN A 169 -4.32 30.26 1.50
CA GLN A 169 -3.66 29.34 0.56
C GLN A 169 -3.81 27.88 0.99
N LEU A 170 -3.78 27.57 2.29
CA LEU A 170 -3.94 26.20 2.79
C LEU A 170 -5.33 25.63 2.52
N LEU A 171 -6.37 26.48 2.50
CA LEU A 171 -7.73 26.08 2.11
C LEU A 171 -7.83 25.56 0.67
N LYS A 172 -6.84 25.83 -0.19
CA LYS A 172 -6.77 25.28 -1.55
C LYS A 172 -6.26 23.85 -1.59
N ILE A 173 -5.72 23.32 -0.48
CA ILE A 173 -5.26 21.93 -0.39
C ILE A 173 -6.50 21.04 -0.26
N PRO A 174 -6.72 20.10 -1.19
CA PRO A 174 -7.92 19.28 -1.14
C PRO A 174 -7.75 18.20 -0.06
N LEU A 175 -8.26 18.46 1.14
CA LEU A 175 -8.14 17.56 2.30
C LEU A 175 -9.49 16.96 2.75
N SER A 176 -10.53 17.01 1.91
CA SER A 176 -11.82 16.41 2.27
C SER A 176 -11.70 14.90 2.51
N ASN A 177 -12.59 14.35 3.33
CA ASN A 177 -12.59 12.93 3.71
C ASN A 177 -12.50 12.01 2.49
N ASN A 178 -13.35 12.25 1.48
CA ASN A 178 -13.34 11.50 0.22
C ASN A 178 -12.04 11.66 -0.57
N THR A 179 -11.43 12.84 -0.54
CA THR A 179 -10.15 13.07 -1.23
C THR A 179 -9.04 12.28 -0.56
N ILE A 180 -8.98 12.32 0.76
CA ILE A 180 -7.91 11.65 1.51
C ILE A 180 -8.04 10.15 1.43
N SER A 181 -9.27 9.61 1.50
CA SER A 181 -9.50 8.18 1.24
C SER A 181 -8.94 7.77 -0.11
N ARG A 182 -9.36 8.43 -1.20
CA ARG A 182 -8.88 8.12 -2.56
C ARG A 182 -7.37 8.21 -2.69
N ARG A 183 -6.74 9.20 -2.04
CA ARG A 183 -5.28 9.33 -2.08
C ARG A 183 -4.56 8.22 -1.35
N ILE A 184 -5.13 7.72 -0.25
CA ILE A 184 -4.61 6.54 0.44
C ILE A 184 -4.70 5.33 -0.49
N ASP A 185 -5.82 5.18 -1.21
CA ASP A 185 -6.00 4.12 -2.22
C ASP A 185 -4.98 4.25 -3.35
N ASP A 186 -4.82 5.44 -3.93
CA ASP A 186 -3.83 5.73 -4.98
C ASP A 186 -2.39 5.41 -4.52
N ILE A 187 -2.05 5.76 -3.27
CA ILE A 187 -0.74 5.46 -2.67
C ILE A 187 -0.57 3.94 -2.53
N SER A 188 -1.60 3.24 -2.07
CA SER A 188 -1.60 1.79 -1.91
C SER A 188 -1.40 1.08 -3.25
N GLU A 189 -2.16 1.50 -4.27
CA GLU A 189 -2.10 0.93 -5.61
C GLU A 189 -0.72 1.14 -6.25
N ASP A 190 -0.13 2.33 -6.14
CA ASP A 190 1.21 2.61 -6.65
C ASP A 190 2.29 1.78 -5.92
N ILE A 191 2.21 1.66 -4.59
CA ILE A 191 3.13 0.82 -3.82
C ILE A 191 3.03 -0.64 -4.27
N ASN A 192 1.80 -1.15 -4.47
CA ASN A 192 1.57 -2.51 -4.93
C ASN A 192 2.13 -2.73 -6.34
N LYS A 193 1.87 -1.80 -7.28
CA LYS A 193 2.45 -1.83 -8.64
C LYS A 193 3.98 -1.86 -8.61
N GLN A 194 4.60 -1.06 -7.76
CA GLN A 194 6.06 -1.06 -7.61
C GLN A 194 6.58 -2.40 -7.07
N LEU A 195 5.88 -3.00 -6.11
CA LEU A 195 6.22 -4.33 -5.59
C LEU A 195 6.11 -5.40 -6.68
N ILE A 196 4.99 -5.46 -7.41
CA ILE A 196 4.79 -6.42 -8.51
C ILE A 196 5.86 -6.26 -9.58
N ASN A 197 6.12 -5.03 -10.02
CA ASN A 197 7.17 -4.75 -11.01
C ASN A 197 8.55 -5.19 -10.52
N SER A 198 8.82 -5.07 -9.23
CA SER A 198 10.06 -5.55 -8.62
C SER A 198 10.11 -7.08 -8.51
N LEU A 199 8.97 -7.74 -8.39
CA LEU A 199 8.86 -9.19 -8.25
C LEU A 199 9.03 -9.94 -9.58
N ARG A 200 8.60 -9.33 -10.70
CA ARG A 200 8.61 -9.98 -12.02
C ARG A 200 10.00 -10.51 -12.41
N GLY A 201 10.04 -11.77 -12.84
CA GLY A 201 11.26 -12.45 -13.31
C GLY A 201 12.25 -12.78 -12.19
N LYS A 202 11.81 -12.82 -10.94
CA LYS A 202 12.63 -13.20 -9.79
C LYS A 202 11.97 -14.32 -9.02
N GLU A 203 12.79 -15.23 -8.53
CA GLU A 203 12.33 -16.25 -7.59
C GLU A 203 11.85 -15.61 -6.29
N PHE A 204 10.74 -16.13 -5.76
CA PHE A 204 10.14 -15.62 -4.54
C PHE A 204 9.53 -16.73 -3.68
N GLY A 205 9.43 -16.46 -2.38
CA GLY A 205 8.65 -17.24 -1.44
C GLY A 205 7.44 -16.44 -0.95
N ILE A 206 6.33 -17.13 -0.66
CA ILE A 206 5.13 -16.53 -0.07
C ILE A 206 4.85 -17.09 1.32
N GLN A 207 4.33 -16.25 2.21
CA GLN A 207 3.82 -16.64 3.51
C GLN A 207 2.35 -16.22 3.62
N LEU A 208 1.48 -17.18 3.89
CA LEU A 208 0.04 -17.02 3.92
C LEU A 208 -0.48 -17.27 5.34
N ASP A 209 -1.31 -16.36 5.83
CA ASP A 209 -1.93 -16.44 7.14
C ASP A 209 -3.38 -15.95 7.08
N GLU A 210 -4.23 -16.55 7.91
CA GLU A 210 -5.64 -16.14 8.05
C GLU A 210 -5.78 -15.27 9.29
N ALA A 211 -6.39 -14.09 9.13
CA ALA A 211 -6.67 -13.19 10.23
C ALA A 211 -8.15 -12.83 10.25
N THR A 212 -8.78 -12.94 11.43
CA THR A 212 -10.15 -12.47 11.66
C THR A 212 -10.10 -11.11 12.33
N ASP A 213 -10.82 -10.13 11.76
CA ASP A 213 -10.88 -8.78 12.31
C ASP A 213 -11.89 -8.69 13.48
N SER A 214 -12.05 -7.49 14.06
CA SER A 214 -12.99 -7.27 15.17
C SER A 214 -14.47 -7.37 14.78
N HIS A 215 -14.80 -7.21 13.50
CA HIS A 215 -16.14 -7.37 12.94
C HIS A 215 -16.46 -8.81 12.55
N LYS A 216 -15.48 -9.72 12.72
CA LYS A 216 -15.51 -11.15 12.38
C LYS A 216 -15.32 -11.43 10.89
N ASP A 217 -14.79 -10.46 10.16
CA ASP A 217 -14.46 -10.64 8.75
C ASP A 217 -13.09 -11.34 8.66
N ALA A 218 -13.06 -12.46 7.94
CA ALA A 218 -11.85 -13.23 7.74
C ALA A 218 -11.07 -12.69 6.54
N ASN A 219 -9.76 -12.56 6.69
CA ASN A 219 -8.88 -12.02 5.67
C ASN A 219 -7.70 -12.98 5.45
N LEU A 220 -7.39 -13.24 4.18
CA LEU A 220 -6.17 -13.91 3.78
C LEU A 220 -5.08 -12.87 3.56
N ILE A 221 -4.03 -12.96 4.36
CA ILE A 221 -2.87 -12.08 4.31
C ILE A 221 -1.72 -12.84 3.65
N CYS A 222 -1.14 -12.25 2.60
CA CYS A 222 0.01 -12.81 1.90
C CYS A 222 1.21 -11.87 1.98
N TYR A 223 2.30 -12.35 2.56
CA TYR A 223 3.61 -11.71 2.48
C TYR A 223 4.44 -12.37 1.39
N VAL A 224 5.25 -11.58 0.70
CA VAL A 224 6.22 -12.07 -0.28
C VAL A 224 7.63 -11.77 0.17
N ARG A 225 8.53 -12.70 -0.09
CA ARG A 225 9.95 -12.57 0.18
C ARG A 225 10.76 -12.92 -1.07
N TYR A 226 11.62 -12.01 -1.50
CA TYR A 226 12.41 -12.16 -2.72
C TYR A 226 13.73 -11.42 -2.61
N VAL A 227 14.68 -11.74 -3.48
CA VAL A 227 16.00 -11.08 -3.51
C VAL A 227 15.97 -9.94 -4.53
N ASN A 228 16.35 -8.74 -4.11
CA ASN A 228 16.54 -7.61 -5.00
C ASN A 228 17.85 -6.91 -4.66
N GLU A 229 18.70 -6.67 -5.66
CA GLU A 229 20.02 -6.02 -5.46
C GLU A 229 20.85 -6.69 -4.35
N ASN A 230 20.83 -8.04 -4.30
CA ASN A 230 21.47 -8.88 -3.26
C ASN A 230 20.94 -8.66 -1.83
N GLN A 231 19.79 -8.00 -1.66
CA GLN A 231 19.11 -7.86 -0.37
C GLN A 231 17.84 -8.70 -0.36
N LEU A 232 17.62 -9.39 0.77
CA LEU A 232 16.36 -10.06 1.03
C LEU A 232 15.31 -9.02 1.37
N ILE A 233 14.29 -8.89 0.53
CA ILE A 233 13.16 -7.99 0.74
C ILE A 233 11.98 -8.82 1.21
N GLU A 234 11.29 -8.33 2.23
CA GLU A 234 9.99 -8.80 2.66
C GLU A 234 8.99 -7.65 2.52
N ASP A 235 7.83 -7.92 1.94
CA ASP A 235 6.77 -6.93 1.76
C ASP A 235 5.39 -7.60 1.80
N LEU A 236 4.35 -6.81 2.04
CA LEU A 236 2.97 -7.29 1.99
C LEU A 236 2.53 -7.37 0.52
N LEU A 237 2.22 -8.57 0.04
CA LEU A 237 1.76 -8.78 -1.33
C LEU A 237 0.28 -8.39 -1.48
N PHE A 238 -0.56 -8.91 -0.60
CA PHE A 238 -1.97 -8.54 -0.52
C PHE A 238 -2.59 -8.87 0.84
N CYS A 239 -3.73 -8.24 1.12
CA CYS A 239 -4.68 -8.61 2.16
C CYS A 239 -6.05 -8.62 1.50
N LYS A 240 -6.66 -9.79 1.32
CA LYS A 240 -7.96 -9.95 0.64
C LYS A 240 -8.95 -10.63 1.58
N GLU A 241 -10.20 -10.19 1.54
CA GLU A 241 -11.30 -10.75 2.31
C GLU A 241 -11.60 -12.19 1.85
N ILE A 242 -12.03 -13.02 2.79
CA ILE A 242 -12.52 -14.39 2.57
C ILE A 242 -14.04 -14.34 2.66
N GLU A 243 -14.71 -14.17 1.52
CA GLU A 243 -16.18 -14.02 1.46
C GLU A 243 -16.95 -15.33 1.73
N GLY A 244 -16.28 -16.48 1.59
CA GLY A 244 -16.88 -17.82 1.62
C GLY A 244 -16.35 -18.71 2.74
N GLY A 245 -16.18 -20.01 2.45
CA GLY A 245 -15.53 -20.93 3.35
C GLY A 245 -14.02 -20.71 3.44
N THR A 246 -13.40 -21.33 4.44
CA THR A 246 -11.94 -21.38 4.59
C THR A 246 -11.34 -22.64 3.95
N SER A 247 -11.96 -23.16 2.88
CA SER A 247 -11.44 -24.37 2.23
C SER A 247 -10.14 -24.07 1.49
N GLY A 248 -9.26 -25.07 1.37
CA GLY A 248 -8.00 -24.90 0.65
C GLY A 248 -8.19 -24.49 -0.82
N LYS A 249 -9.37 -24.76 -1.41
CA LYS A 249 -9.71 -24.31 -2.77
C LYS A 249 -10.01 -22.82 -2.82
N GLU A 250 -10.87 -22.31 -1.95
CA GLU A 250 -11.23 -20.88 -1.93
C GLU A 250 -10.00 -20.01 -1.66
N LEU A 251 -9.16 -20.42 -0.70
CA LEU A 251 -7.90 -19.74 -0.44
C LEU A 251 -6.96 -19.78 -1.64
N PHE A 252 -6.92 -20.89 -2.37
CA PHE A 252 -6.13 -21.01 -3.59
C PHE A 252 -6.67 -20.10 -4.69
N ASP A 253 -7.98 -20.03 -4.87
CA ASP A 253 -8.62 -19.19 -5.88
C ASP A 253 -8.32 -17.70 -5.62
N ILE A 254 -8.32 -17.25 -4.36
CA ILE A 254 -7.92 -15.87 -3.98
C ILE A 254 -6.47 -15.59 -4.42
N VAL A 255 -5.54 -16.48 -4.07
CA VAL A 255 -4.11 -16.32 -4.40
C VAL A 255 -3.92 -16.40 -5.91
N ASN A 256 -4.51 -17.39 -6.57
CA ASN A 256 -4.37 -17.62 -8.01
C ASN A 256 -4.97 -16.47 -8.84
N ASN A 257 -6.11 -15.93 -8.44
CA ASN A 257 -6.70 -14.75 -9.07
C ASN A 257 -5.78 -13.55 -8.93
N PHE A 258 -5.21 -13.32 -7.73
CA PHE A 258 -4.24 -12.24 -7.54
C PHE A 258 -2.98 -12.42 -8.41
N MET A 259 -2.42 -13.63 -8.48
CA MET A 259 -1.25 -13.91 -9.32
C MET A 259 -1.58 -13.66 -10.80
N ALA A 260 -2.74 -14.11 -11.27
CA ALA A 260 -3.18 -13.94 -12.66
C ALA A 260 -3.48 -12.46 -13.00
N GLU A 261 -4.17 -11.73 -12.12
CA GLU A 261 -4.47 -10.29 -12.27
C GLU A 261 -3.20 -9.45 -12.43
N ASN A 262 -2.11 -9.85 -11.79
CA ASN A 262 -0.87 -9.09 -11.72
C ASN A 262 0.27 -9.64 -12.60
N ASP A 263 -0.01 -10.69 -13.36
CA ASP A 263 0.96 -11.37 -14.24
C ASP A 263 2.21 -11.82 -13.46
N ILE A 264 1.97 -12.53 -12.34
CA ILE A 264 3.00 -13.15 -11.50
C ILE A 264 3.03 -14.65 -11.83
N ASN A 265 4.18 -15.12 -12.29
CA ASN A 265 4.36 -16.51 -12.68
C ASN A 265 4.51 -17.41 -11.44
N TRP A 266 3.72 -18.48 -11.41
CA TRP A 266 3.85 -19.50 -10.37
C TRP A 266 5.17 -20.27 -10.43
N GLU A 267 5.79 -20.39 -11.60
CA GLU A 267 7.07 -21.09 -11.77
C GLU A 267 8.21 -20.43 -11.00
N ASP A 268 8.12 -19.11 -10.77
CA ASP A 268 9.07 -18.33 -9.99
C ASP A 268 8.83 -18.47 -8.46
N CYS A 269 7.73 -19.11 -8.05
CA CYS A 269 7.45 -19.37 -6.64
C CYS A 269 8.25 -20.59 -6.16
N VAL A 270 9.25 -20.35 -5.33
CA VAL A 270 10.18 -21.39 -4.82
C VAL A 270 9.88 -21.79 -3.38
N GLY A 271 9.02 -21.07 -2.66
CA GLY A 271 8.70 -21.35 -1.27
C GLY A 271 7.30 -20.93 -0.85
N VAL A 272 6.67 -21.76 -0.01
CA VAL A 272 5.33 -21.48 0.54
C VAL A 272 5.35 -21.75 2.04
N CYS A 273 4.94 -20.78 2.84
CA CYS A 273 4.84 -20.89 4.29
C CYS A 273 3.38 -20.69 4.75
N THR A 274 2.85 -21.60 5.56
CA THR A 274 1.49 -21.48 6.14
C THR A 274 1.45 -21.92 7.60
N ASP A 275 0.40 -21.54 8.34
CA ASP A 275 0.17 -21.83 9.77
C ASP A 275 -0.01 -23.33 10.13
N GLY A 276 -0.14 -24.19 9.13
CA GLY A 276 -0.35 -25.62 9.32
C GLY A 276 -1.81 -26.05 9.50
N GLY A 277 -2.78 -25.12 9.44
CA GLY A 277 -4.21 -25.44 9.48
C GLY A 277 -4.61 -26.45 8.40
N ARG A 278 -5.63 -27.29 8.65
CA ARG A 278 -5.99 -28.39 7.73
C ARG A 278 -6.30 -27.91 6.31
N SER A 279 -6.94 -26.74 6.18
CA SER A 279 -7.23 -26.08 4.91
C SER A 279 -5.97 -25.58 4.20
N MET A 280 -4.92 -25.25 4.94
CA MET A 280 -3.67 -24.69 4.43
C MET A 280 -2.63 -25.77 4.09
N SER A 281 -2.44 -26.74 4.98
CA SER A 281 -1.36 -27.73 4.93
C SER A 281 -1.77 -29.09 4.34
N GLY A 282 -3.07 -29.33 4.16
CA GLY A 282 -3.61 -30.60 3.70
C GLY A 282 -2.90 -31.14 2.45
N HIS A 283 -2.38 -32.37 2.53
CA HIS A 283 -1.56 -32.97 1.48
C HIS A 283 -2.32 -33.20 0.15
N TYR A 284 -3.64 -33.41 0.22
CA TYR A 284 -4.46 -33.77 -0.95
C TYR A 284 -5.42 -32.65 -1.39
N GLN A 285 -5.87 -31.79 -0.47
CA GLN A 285 -6.87 -30.75 -0.74
C GLN A 285 -6.54 -29.40 -0.11
N GLY A 286 -5.39 -29.29 0.54
CA GLY A 286 -4.98 -28.05 1.19
C GLY A 286 -4.46 -27.01 0.18
N LEU A 287 -4.34 -25.78 0.64
CA LEU A 287 -3.78 -24.68 -0.16
C LEU A 287 -2.39 -25.04 -0.73
N GLN A 288 -1.51 -25.61 0.09
CA GLN A 288 -0.16 -25.95 -0.35
C GLN A 288 -0.13 -27.00 -1.47
N SER A 289 -1.04 -28.00 -1.43
CA SER A 289 -1.06 -29.02 -2.49
C SER A 289 -1.47 -28.41 -3.83
N ARG A 290 -2.44 -27.49 -3.81
CA ARG A 290 -2.91 -26.76 -5.00
C ARG A 290 -1.86 -25.79 -5.54
N ILE A 291 -1.15 -25.09 -4.64
CA ILE A 291 -0.02 -24.24 -5.06
C ILE A 291 1.06 -25.10 -5.72
N ARG A 292 1.37 -26.28 -5.17
CA ARG A 292 2.37 -27.19 -5.72
C ARG A 292 2.02 -27.73 -7.10
N GLU A 293 0.73 -27.84 -7.45
CA GLU A 293 0.30 -28.16 -8.82
C GLU A 293 0.71 -27.06 -9.82
N LYS A 294 0.73 -25.79 -9.39
CA LYS A 294 1.14 -24.64 -10.22
C LYS A 294 2.64 -24.33 -10.13
N ALA A 295 3.25 -24.60 -8.98
CA ALA A 295 4.65 -24.35 -8.67
C ALA A 295 5.30 -25.65 -8.14
N PRO A 296 5.65 -26.60 -9.02
CA PRO A 296 6.14 -27.93 -8.60
C PRO A 296 7.44 -27.89 -7.79
N ASN A 297 8.25 -26.86 -8.03
CA ASN A 297 9.53 -26.63 -7.35
C ASN A 297 9.38 -25.92 -6.00
N ALA A 298 8.18 -25.44 -5.66
CA ALA A 298 7.95 -24.73 -4.41
C ALA A 298 8.08 -25.67 -3.20
N ILE A 299 8.92 -25.28 -2.24
CA ILE A 299 9.05 -26.00 -0.98
C ILE A 299 8.05 -25.44 0.01
N TRP A 300 7.14 -26.30 0.49
CA TRP A 300 6.25 -25.94 1.59
C TRP A 300 6.95 -26.09 2.94
N THR A 301 6.82 -25.07 3.79
CA THR A 301 7.26 -25.07 5.17
C THR A 301 6.11 -24.71 6.11
N HIS A 302 5.96 -25.47 7.19
CA HIS A 302 5.05 -25.09 8.26
C HIS A 302 5.67 -23.93 9.07
N CYS A 303 4.91 -22.84 9.22
CA CYS A 303 5.30 -21.63 9.96
C CYS A 303 5.95 -21.99 11.29
N ILE A 304 7.20 -21.57 11.45
CA ILE A 304 8.00 -21.95 12.63
C ILE A 304 7.39 -21.42 13.93
N ILE A 305 6.78 -20.24 13.88
CA ILE A 305 6.11 -19.61 15.03
C ILE A 305 4.90 -20.45 15.46
N HIS A 306 4.10 -20.93 14.51
CA HIS A 306 2.98 -21.83 14.80
C HIS A 306 3.47 -23.19 15.29
N ARG A 307 4.56 -23.73 14.73
CA ARG A 307 5.18 -24.99 15.21
C ARG A 307 5.67 -24.87 16.64
N GLU A 308 6.35 -23.77 16.95
CA GLU A 308 6.84 -23.46 18.28
C GLU A 308 5.67 -23.35 19.26
N ALA A 309 4.62 -22.60 18.91
CA ALA A 309 3.40 -22.50 19.71
C ALA A 309 2.72 -23.87 19.93
N LEU A 310 2.66 -24.72 18.89
CA LEU A 310 2.11 -26.08 19.00
C LEU A 310 2.99 -27.02 19.83
N ALA A 311 4.31 -26.87 19.77
CA ALA A 311 5.24 -27.63 20.59
C ALA A 311 5.13 -27.20 22.06
N ALA A 312 5.08 -25.89 22.31
CA ALA A 312 4.81 -25.32 23.62
C ALA A 312 3.43 -25.77 24.15
N ALA A 313 2.40 -25.88 23.32
CA ALA A 313 1.10 -26.39 23.77
C ALA A 313 1.13 -27.85 24.26
N LYS A 314 2.16 -28.64 23.91
CA LYS A 314 2.33 -30.05 24.30
C LYS A 314 3.23 -30.23 25.53
N PHE A 315 3.07 -29.39 26.54
CA PHE A 315 3.71 -29.63 27.83
C PHE A 315 3.19 -30.90 28.50
N SER A 316 3.97 -31.45 29.45
CA SER A 316 3.46 -32.49 30.35
C SER A 316 2.16 -32.04 31.03
N SER A 317 1.35 -32.99 31.47
CA SER A 317 0.11 -32.71 32.20
C SER A 317 0.36 -31.79 33.41
N GLU A 318 1.51 -31.94 34.06
CA GLU A 318 1.95 -31.17 35.21
C GLU A 318 2.23 -29.70 34.87
N LEU A 319 3.03 -29.42 33.83
CA LEU A 319 3.34 -28.05 33.41
C LEU A 319 2.11 -27.36 32.79
N SER A 320 1.28 -28.12 32.09
CA SER A 320 -0.01 -27.63 31.58
C SER A 320 -0.96 -27.21 32.71
N ALA A 321 -0.94 -27.90 33.85
CA ALA A 321 -1.71 -27.52 35.03
C ALA A 321 -1.22 -26.18 35.60
N VAL A 322 0.10 -25.96 35.66
CA VAL A 322 0.69 -24.68 36.10
C VAL A 322 0.22 -23.52 35.21
N ILE A 323 0.34 -23.66 33.89
CA ILE A 323 -0.11 -22.62 32.95
C ILE A 323 -1.62 -22.32 33.11
N LYS A 324 -2.46 -23.35 33.30
CA LYS A 324 -3.89 -23.15 33.55
C LYS A 324 -4.14 -22.35 34.83
N THR A 325 -3.45 -22.67 35.92
CA THR A 325 -3.54 -21.94 37.19
C THR A 325 -3.11 -20.48 37.03
N VAL A 326 -1.98 -20.24 36.36
CA VAL A 326 -1.48 -18.89 36.03
C VAL A 326 -2.54 -18.08 35.28
N ILE A 327 -3.12 -18.65 34.22
CA ILE A 327 -4.18 -17.99 33.43
C ILE A 327 -5.42 -17.70 34.27
N GLN A 328 -5.83 -18.63 35.14
CA GLN A 328 -6.96 -18.44 36.03
C GLN A 328 -6.73 -17.27 36.99
N VAL A 329 -5.56 -17.18 37.60
CA VAL A 329 -5.18 -16.09 38.52
C VAL A 329 -5.12 -14.74 37.80
N ILE A 330 -4.47 -14.70 36.62
CA ILE A 330 -4.41 -13.48 35.80
C ILE A 330 -5.82 -13.01 35.47
N ASN A 331 -6.67 -13.90 34.97
CA ASN A 331 -8.05 -13.55 34.62
C ASN A 331 -8.85 -13.09 35.84
N PHE A 332 -8.69 -13.76 36.99
CA PHE A 332 -9.37 -13.39 38.22
C PHE A 332 -9.09 -11.95 38.66
N ILE A 333 -7.82 -11.54 38.60
CA ILE A 333 -7.38 -10.20 39.01
C ILE A 333 -7.69 -9.16 37.92
N LYS A 334 -7.37 -9.45 36.65
CA LYS A 334 -7.43 -8.48 35.55
C LYS A 334 -8.81 -8.22 34.99
N THR A 335 -9.68 -9.22 34.91
CA THR A 335 -11.01 -9.05 34.27
C THR A 335 -11.97 -8.20 35.11
N ARG A 336 -11.67 -8.01 36.40
CA ARG A 336 -12.51 -7.26 37.34
C ARG A 336 -11.84 -5.93 37.67
N PRO A 337 -12.37 -4.77 37.24
CA PRO A 337 -11.73 -3.46 37.43
C PRO A 337 -11.40 -3.15 38.90
N MET A 338 -12.29 -3.53 39.82
CA MET A 338 -12.08 -3.33 41.26
C MET A 338 -10.88 -4.14 41.78
N LYS A 339 -10.77 -5.43 41.41
CA LYS A 339 -9.67 -6.30 41.82
C LYS A 339 -8.33 -5.82 41.25
N ALA A 340 -8.31 -5.42 39.98
CA ALA A 340 -7.13 -4.85 39.36
C ALA A 340 -6.64 -3.59 40.09
N ARG A 341 -7.56 -2.72 40.55
CA ARG A 341 -7.21 -1.52 41.33
C ARG A 341 -6.67 -1.85 42.71
N PHE A 342 -7.29 -2.80 43.42
CA PHE A 342 -6.80 -3.23 44.74
C PHE A 342 -5.44 -3.92 44.64
N PHE A 343 -5.27 -4.80 43.66
CA PHE A 343 -3.98 -5.46 43.41
C PHE A 343 -2.88 -4.45 43.05
N SER A 344 -3.18 -3.46 42.21
CA SER A 344 -2.21 -2.39 41.90
C SER A 344 -1.79 -1.62 43.13
N LYS A 345 -2.75 -1.27 44.00
CA LYS A 345 -2.45 -0.58 45.25
C LYS A 345 -1.60 -1.44 46.19
N LEU A 346 -1.92 -2.73 46.31
CA LEU A 346 -1.11 -3.66 47.08
C LEU A 346 0.34 -3.70 46.58
N CYS A 347 0.54 -3.81 45.26
CA CYS A 347 1.88 -3.81 44.66
C CYS A 347 2.66 -2.52 44.95
N ASP A 348 1.97 -1.37 44.90
CA ASP A 348 2.59 -0.07 45.21
C ASP A 348 2.97 0.01 46.70
N ASP A 349 2.12 -0.49 47.59
CA ASP A 349 2.34 -0.50 49.04
C ASP A 349 3.47 -1.48 49.46
N THR A 350 3.68 -2.58 48.72
CA THR A 350 4.79 -3.53 48.94
C THR A 350 6.09 -3.13 48.25
N GLY A 351 6.08 -2.07 47.43
CA GLY A 351 7.25 -1.63 46.67
C GLY A 351 7.64 -2.57 45.52
N ALA A 352 6.66 -3.30 44.96
CA ALA A 352 6.89 -4.22 43.85
C ALA A 352 7.37 -3.47 42.60
N GLN A 353 8.21 -4.11 41.78
CA GLN A 353 8.69 -3.55 40.52
C GLN A 353 7.55 -3.29 39.50
N HIS A 354 6.44 -4.00 39.66
CA HIS A 354 5.30 -3.92 38.76
C HIS A 354 3.98 -3.76 39.53
N SER A 355 3.14 -2.83 39.08
CA SER A 355 1.83 -2.57 39.69
C SER A 355 0.68 -3.33 39.02
N SER A 356 0.97 -4.15 38.00
CA SER A 356 -0.07 -4.96 37.36
C SER A 356 0.47 -6.18 36.64
N LEU A 357 -0.37 -7.21 36.55
CA LEU A 357 -0.13 -8.39 35.73
C LEU A 357 -0.18 -8.06 34.22
N LEU A 358 0.16 -9.00 33.35
CA LEU A 358 -0.07 -8.88 31.91
C LEU A 358 -1.22 -9.79 31.49
N TYR A 359 -2.12 -9.29 30.64
CA TYR A 359 -3.22 -10.11 30.14
C TYR A 359 -2.67 -11.14 29.15
N TYR A 360 -2.96 -12.41 29.40
CA TYR A 360 -2.62 -13.48 28.47
C TYR A 360 -3.64 -13.52 27.32
N SER A 361 -3.16 -13.56 26.08
CA SER A 361 -3.99 -13.80 24.90
C SER A 361 -3.49 -15.05 24.19
N SER A 362 -4.35 -16.06 24.05
CA SER A 362 -4.05 -17.29 23.30
C SER A 362 -3.73 -17.02 21.83
N ALA A 363 -4.22 -15.91 21.27
CA ALA A 363 -3.93 -15.49 19.90
C ALA A 363 -2.54 -14.88 19.71
N ARG A 364 -1.84 -14.53 20.80
CA ARG A 364 -0.48 -13.98 20.78
C ARG A 364 0.39 -14.76 21.75
N TRP A 365 0.94 -15.87 21.29
CA TRP A 365 1.73 -16.78 22.13
C TRP A 365 2.90 -16.09 22.87
N LEU A 366 3.52 -15.08 22.25
CA LEU A 366 4.54 -14.21 22.87
C LEU A 366 4.04 -13.51 24.16
N SER A 367 2.73 -13.44 24.38
CA SER A 367 2.15 -12.92 25.63
C SER A 367 2.29 -13.90 26.81
N LEU A 368 2.42 -15.21 26.56
CA LEU A 368 2.52 -16.20 27.63
C LEU A 368 3.80 -16.02 28.45
N GLY A 369 4.96 -15.91 27.79
CA GLY A 369 6.24 -15.71 28.48
C GLY A 369 6.26 -14.45 29.32
N ASN A 370 5.83 -13.33 28.74
CA ASN A 370 5.70 -12.05 29.44
C ASN A 370 4.74 -12.16 30.64
N SER A 371 3.60 -12.83 30.48
CA SER A 371 2.65 -13.06 31.57
C SER A 371 3.20 -13.96 32.67
N LEU A 372 3.96 -15.01 32.33
CA LEU A 372 4.60 -15.91 33.30
C LEU A 372 5.66 -15.19 34.10
N LEU A 373 6.57 -14.45 33.43
CA LEU A 373 7.60 -13.66 34.08
C LEU A 373 7.00 -12.65 35.05
N ARG A 374 6.03 -11.85 34.58
CA ARG A 374 5.37 -10.84 35.42
C ARG A 374 4.68 -11.46 36.64
N LEU A 375 4.03 -12.60 36.45
CA LEU A 375 3.34 -13.29 37.53
C LEU A 375 4.32 -13.90 38.53
N PHE A 376 5.46 -14.41 38.07
CA PHE A 376 6.51 -14.95 38.93
C PHE A 376 7.19 -13.85 39.77
N GLU A 377 7.47 -12.69 39.16
CA GLU A 377 7.99 -11.52 39.87
C GLU A 377 7.05 -11.06 40.99
N LEU A 378 5.73 -11.07 40.71
CA LEU A 378 4.69 -10.64 41.65
C LEU A 378 4.11 -11.77 42.52
N ARG A 379 4.77 -12.93 42.61
CA ARG A 379 4.23 -14.11 43.29
C ARG A 379 3.87 -13.86 44.76
N GLN A 380 4.62 -12.99 45.45
CA GLN A 380 4.39 -12.65 46.86
C GLN A 380 3.12 -11.79 47.01
N GLU A 381 2.99 -10.75 46.19
CA GLU A 381 1.81 -9.88 46.14
C GLU A 381 0.56 -10.67 45.75
N ILE A 382 0.70 -11.60 44.80
CA ILE A 382 -0.40 -12.48 44.38
C ILE A 382 -0.83 -13.39 45.51
N HIS A 383 0.12 -14.00 46.24
CA HIS A 383 -0.21 -14.81 47.41
C HIS A 383 -1.01 -13.99 48.42
N ILE A 384 -0.51 -12.81 48.83
CA ILE A 384 -1.19 -11.92 49.79
C ILE A 384 -2.61 -11.58 49.30
N PHE A 385 -2.72 -11.13 48.04
CA PHE A 385 -4.00 -10.74 47.46
C PHE A 385 -5.02 -11.90 47.43
N LEU A 386 -4.59 -13.10 47.03
CA LEU A 386 -5.46 -14.26 46.95
C LEU A 386 -5.85 -14.77 48.34
N SER A 387 -4.95 -14.71 49.32
CA SER A 387 -5.24 -15.06 50.72
C SER A 387 -6.30 -14.13 51.33
N GLU A 388 -6.17 -12.81 51.13
CA GLU A 388 -7.17 -11.83 51.60
C GLU A 388 -8.55 -12.04 50.97
N ASP A 389 -8.57 -12.48 49.71
CA ASP A 389 -9.80 -12.78 48.97
C ASP A 389 -10.37 -14.18 49.28
N ASN A 390 -9.74 -14.95 50.18
CA ASN A 390 -10.07 -16.35 50.49
C ASN A 390 -10.11 -17.26 49.25
N ASN A 391 -9.21 -17.04 48.30
CA ASN A 391 -9.13 -17.83 47.09
C ASN A 391 -8.26 -19.08 47.30
N ALA A 392 -8.81 -20.26 47.00
CA ALA A 392 -8.11 -21.55 47.15
C ALA A 392 -6.81 -21.68 46.34
N LEU A 393 -6.59 -20.81 45.34
CA LEU A 393 -5.35 -20.77 44.57
C LEU A 393 -4.19 -20.06 45.30
N ALA A 394 -4.44 -19.43 46.46
CA ALA A 394 -3.39 -18.76 47.23
C ALA A 394 -2.26 -19.73 47.60
N ASP A 395 -2.59 -20.91 48.11
CA ASP A 395 -1.63 -21.91 48.59
C ASP A 395 -0.66 -22.38 47.50
N MET A 396 -1.06 -22.29 46.22
CA MET A 396 -0.18 -22.62 45.10
C MET A 396 1.08 -21.73 45.04
N PHE A 397 1.00 -20.48 45.53
CA PHE A 397 2.11 -19.53 45.51
C PHE A 397 3.06 -19.63 46.71
N ILE A 398 2.82 -20.59 47.60
CA ILE A 398 3.76 -21.03 48.65
C ILE A 398 4.17 -22.50 48.49
N ASP A 399 3.50 -23.25 47.62
CA ASP A 399 3.88 -24.61 47.26
C ASP A 399 5.18 -24.61 46.44
N GLU A 400 6.22 -25.23 47.01
CA GLU A 400 7.55 -25.28 46.41
C GLU A 400 7.56 -26.01 45.05
N SER A 401 6.77 -27.08 44.91
CA SER A 401 6.68 -27.85 43.66
C SER A 401 6.09 -27.01 42.53
N PHE A 402 5.04 -26.24 42.81
CA PHE A 402 4.42 -25.33 41.86
C PHE A 402 5.38 -24.19 41.50
N LEU A 403 6.01 -23.55 42.49
CA LEU A 403 6.94 -22.44 42.25
C LEU A 403 8.14 -22.87 41.41
N LEU A 404 8.70 -24.06 41.64
CA LEU A 404 9.79 -24.59 40.82
C LEU A 404 9.36 -24.83 39.36
N LYS A 405 8.16 -25.40 39.15
CA LYS A 405 7.61 -25.60 37.79
C LYS A 405 7.28 -24.27 37.11
N LEU A 406 6.78 -23.29 37.86
CA LEU A 406 6.51 -21.95 37.36
C LEU A 406 7.82 -21.24 36.97
N ALA A 407 8.85 -21.30 37.81
CA ALA A 407 10.17 -20.75 37.51
C ALA A 407 10.77 -21.38 36.25
N PHE A 408 10.71 -22.72 36.15
CA PHE A 408 11.15 -23.45 34.96
C PHE A 408 10.43 -23.00 33.68
N LEU A 409 9.11 -22.78 33.74
CA LEU A 409 8.35 -22.27 32.61
C LEU A 409 8.78 -20.83 32.27
N THR A 410 8.93 -19.97 33.27
CA THR A 410 9.41 -18.59 33.07
C THR A 410 10.76 -18.57 32.34
N ASP A 411 11.74 -19.37 32.80
CA ASP A 411 13.09 -19.43 32.20
C ASP A 411 13.07 -19.92 30.74
N ILE A 412 12.18 -20.86 30.41
CA ILE A 412 12.04 -21.38 29.04
C ILE A 412 11.43 -20.34 28.09
N PHE A 413 10.52 -19.52 28.59
CA PHE A 413 9.80 -18.53 27.79
C PHE A 413 10.44 -17.12 27.79
N GLU A 414 11.51 -16.90 28.57
CA GLU A 414 12.26 -15.64 28.61
C GLU A 414 13.26 -15.49 27.43
N ARG A 415 13.64 -16.61 26.80
CA ARG A 415 14.53 -16.65 25.63
C ARG A 415 13.77 -16.48 24.32
#